data_AF-A0A2S7Z1B0-F1
#
_entry.id   AF-A0A2S7Z1B0-F1
#
_cell.length_a   1.000
_cell.length_b   1.000
_cell.length_c   1.000
_cell.angle_alpha   90.00
_cell.angle_beta   90.00
_cell.angle_gamma   90.00
#
_symmetry.space_group_name_H-M   'P 1'
#
loop_
_entity.id
_entity.type
_entity.pdbx_description
1 polymer ?
#
loop_
_entity_poly.entity_id
_entity_poly.type
_entity_poly.pdbx_seq_one_letter_code
_entity_poly.pdbx_strand_id
1 'polypeptide(L)' 'MDLLNKLTQKVKQKAALKSKALKEIERSKFLATIPTGLLKRCISNCKVEQDRARKEVIALHEKYCEENNIKDNFMI' A
#
# COMPACT_ATOMS: atom_id res chain seq x y z
N MET A 1 5.79 -32.01 19.38
CA MET A 1 5.16 -30.79 18.82
C MET A 1 4.28 -31.18 17.66
N ASP A 2 3.01 -30.83 17.79
CA ASP A 2 1.86 -31.43 17.13
C ASP A 2 1.81 -31.18 15.61
N LEU A 3 1.37 -32.18 14.85
CA LEU A 3 1.17 -32.07 13.39
C LEU A 3 0.20 -30.93 13.05
N LEU A 4 -0.77 -30.71 13.93
CA LEU A 4 -1.72 -29.60 13.88
C LEU A 4 -1.01 -28.24 13.84
N ASN A 5 -0.02 -28.00 14.72
CA ASN A 5 0.71 -26.74 14.76
C ASN A 5 1.48 -26.47 13.46
N LYS A 6 2.07 -27.50 12.84
CA LYS A 6 2.78 -27.36 11.56
C LYS A 6 1.81 -27.00 10.43
N LEU A 7 0.63 -27.61 10.40
CA LEU A 7 -0.40 -27.31 9.41
C LEU A 7 -0.94 -25.88 9.58
N THR A 8 -1.23 -25.47 10.82
CA THR A 8 -1.68 -24.10 11.13
C THR A 8 -0.66 -23.05 10.71
N GLN A 9 0.64 -23.29 10.94
CA GLN A 9 1.71 -22.39 10.49
C GLN A 9 1.76 -22.27 8.96
N LYS A 10 1.66 -23.39 8.22
CA LYS A 10 1.64 -23.37 6.75
C LYS A 10 0.44 -22.62 6.19
N VAL A 11 -0.74 -22.80 6.77
CA VAL A 11 -1.96 -22.07 6.35
C VAL A 11 -1.80 -20.57 6.60
N LYS A 12 -1.28 -20.17 7.77
CA LYS A 12 -1.01 -18.76 8.10
C LYS A 12 -0.01 -18.12 7.13
N GLN A 13 1.09 -18.81 6.80
CA GLN A 13 2.07 -18.33 5.83
C GLN A 13 1.46 -18.16 4.43
N LYS A 14 0.67 -19.14 3.97
CA LYS A 14 -0.01 -19.06 2.67
C LYS A 14 -1.01 -17.90 2.61
N ALA A 15 -1.76 -17.68 3.69
CA ALA A 15 -2.67 -16.54 3.80
C ALA A 15 -1.92 -15.20 3.79
N ALA A 16 -0.78 -15.11 4.49
CA ALA A 16 0.06 -13.91 4.50
C ALA A 16 0.64 -13.61 3.11
N LEU A 17 1.12 -14.62 2.38
CA LEU A 17 1.60 -14.46 1.00
C LEU A 17 0.49 -13.95 0.06
N LYS A 18 -0.72 -14.52 0.18
CA LYS A 18 -1.88 -14.09 -0.61
C LYS A 18 -2.28 -12.65 -0.28
N SER A 19 -2.27 -12.28 1.00
CA SER A 19 -2.53 -10.90 1.43
C SER A 19 -1.50 -9.92 0.86
N LYS A 20 -0.20 -10.27 0.90
CA LYS A 20 0.88 -9.45 0.32
C LYS A 20 0.69 -9.21 -1.18
N ALA A 21 0.37 -10.27 -1.93
CA ALA A 21 0.12 -10.15 -3.36
C ALA A 21 -1.09 -9.24 -3.68
N LEU A 22 -2.16 -9.32 -2.89
CA LEU A 22 -3.32 -8.42 -3.04
C LEU A 22 -2.95 -6.97 -2.72
N LYS A 23 -2.18 -6.72 -1.66
CA LYS A 23 -1.68 -5.37 -1.33
C LYS A 23 -0.80 -4.80 -2.43
N GLU A 24 0.03 -5.62 -3.07
CA GLU A 24 0.88 -5.20 -4.17
C GLU A 24 0.09 -4.83 -5.44
N ILE A 25 -0.99 -5.58 -5.72
CA ILE A 25 -1.93 -5.24 -6.80
C ILE A 25 -2.61 -3.89 -6.54
N GLU A 26 -3.15 -3.68 -5.33
CA GLU A 26 -3.80 -2.41 -4.99
C GLU A 26 -2.82 -1.24 -4.97
N ARG A 27 -1.60 -1.46 -4.48
CA ARG A 27 -0.53 -0.47 -4.56
C ARG A 27 -0.20 -0.09 -6.00
N SER A 28 -0.10 -1.07 -6.88
CA SER A 28 0.15 -0.83 -8.30
C SER A 28 -0.97 0.00 -8.95
N LYS A 29 -2.23 -0.36 -8.70
CA LYS A 29 -3.39 0.39 -9.17
C LYS A 29 -3.37 1.83 -8.64
N PHE A 30 -3.17 2.02 -7.34
CA PHE A 30 -3.11 3.35 -6.74
C PHE A 30 -1.99 4.20 -7.35
N LEU A 31 -0.77 3.64 -7.49
CA LEU A 31 0.35 4.37 -8.09
C LEU A 31 0.06 4.83 -9.51
N ALA A 32 -0.72 4.05 -10.28
CA ALA A 32 -1.16 4.43 -11.62
C ALA A 32 -2.15 5.62 -11.63
N THR A 33 -2.84 5.88 -10.51
CA THR A 33 -3.73 7.05 -10.36
C THR A 33 -3.01 8.34 -9.97
N ILE A 34 -1.75 8.25 -9.51
CA ILE A 34 -1.02 9.42 -9.04
C ILE A 34 -0.51 10.23 -10.25
N PRO A 35 -0.80 11.55 -10.31
CA PRO A 35 -0.27 12.39 -11.37
C PRO A 35 1.26 12.42 -11.37
N THR A 36 1.88 12.29 -12.54
CA THR A 36 3.34 12.35 -12.70
C THR A 36 3.96 13.63 -12.12
N GLY A 37 3.25 14.76 -12.18
CA GLY A 37 3.69 16.02 -11.55
C GLY A 37 3.79 15.93 -10.02
N LEU A 38 2.89 15.18 -9.38
CA LEU A 38 2.95 14.94 -7.93
C LEU A 38 4.10 13.99 -7.57
N LEU A 39 4.33 12.95 -8.39
CA LEU A 39 5.49 12.06 -8.21
C LEU A 39 6.83 12.81 -8.32
N LYS A 40 6.96 13.72 -9.31
CA LYS A 40 8.15 14.58 -9.46
C LYS A 40 8.38 15.46 -8.23
N ARG A 41 7.32 16.01 -7.63
CA ARG A 41 7.45 16.81 -6.40
C ARG A 41 7.86 15.96 -5.19
N CYS A 42 7.46 14.69 -5.13
CA CYS A 42 7.90 13.77 -4.07
C CYS A 42 9.41 13.50 -4.08
N ILE A 43 10.07 13.61 -5.24
CA ILE A 43 11.53 13.47 -5.40
C ILE A 43 12.27 14.81 -5.50
N SER A 44 11.59 15.92 -5.20
CA SER A 44 12.19 17.26 -5.21
C SER A 44 13.28 17.39 -4.16
N ASN A 45 14.36 18.11 -4.48
CA ASN A 45 15.40 18.49 -3.52
C ASN A 45 14.92 19.56 -2.52
N CYS A 46 13.81 20.24 -2.81
CA CYS A 46 13.19 21.17 -1.87
C CYS A 46 12.37 20.38 -0.83
N LYS A 47 12.84 20.35 0.41
CA LYS A 47 12.20 19.61 1.51
C LYS A 47 10.75 20.04 1.74
N VAL A 48 10.46 21.34 1.67
CA VAL A 48 9.10 21.88 1.86
C VAL A 48 8.16 21.34 0.78
N GLU A 49 8.59 21.34 -0.48
CA GLU A 49 7.79 20.80 -1.59
C GLU A 49 7.65 19.28 -1.53
N GLN A 50 8.71 18.58 -1.13
CA GLN A 50 8.65 17.14 -0.90
C GLN A 50 7.65 16.78 0.21
N ASP A 51 7.68 17.48 1.34
CA ASP A 51 6.76 17.23 2.46
C ASP A 51 5.30 17.55 2.08
N ARG A 52 5.08 18.62 1.31
CA ARG A 52 3.77 18.96 0.76
C ARG A 52 3.25 17.87 -0.18
N ALA A 53 4.09 17.44 -1.12
CA ALA A 53 3.74 16.38 -2.06
C ALA A 53 3.45 15.05 -1.35
N ARG A 54 4.21 14.70 -0.31
CA ARG A 54 3.93 13.51 0.51
C ARG A 54 2.56 13.57 1.16
N LYS A 55 2.18 14.72 1.74
CA LYS A 55 0.84 14.90 2.35
C LYS A 55 -0.27 14.76 1.31
N GLU A 56 -0.07 15.30 0.11
CA GLU A 56 -1.02 15.16 -1.00
C GLU A 56 -1.18 13.68 -1.43
N VAL A 57 -0.09 12.92 -1.53
CA VAL A 57 -0.14 11.48 -1.84
C VAL A 57 -0.87 10.69 -0.75
N ILE A 58 -0.66 11.02 0.53
CA ILE A 58 -1.36 10.39 1.65
C ILE A 58 -2.87 10.64 1.56
N ALA A 59 -3.29 11.88 1.31
CA ALA A 59 -4.70 12.22 1.16
C ALA A 59 -5.35 11.51 -0.05
N LEU A 60 -4.62 11.40 -1.17
CA LEU A 60 -5.08 10.63 -2.33
C LEU A 60 -5.23 9.14 -2.00
N HIS A 61 -4.30 8.58 -1.22
CA HIS A 61 -4.35 7.19 -0.79
C HIS A 61 -5.55 6.90 0.11
N GLU A 62 -5.81 7.77 1.09
CA GLU A 62 -6.98 7.67 1.97
C GLU A 62 -8.27 7.68 1.16
N LYS A 63 -8.40 8.64 0.22
CA LYS A 63 -9.56 8.73 -0.67
C LYS A 63 -9.71 7.49 -1.56
N TYR A 64 -8.62 7.01 -2.16
CA TYR A 64 -8.66 5.79 -2.97
C TYR A 64 -9.10 4.58 -2.15
N CYS A 65 -8.62 4.44 -0.90
CA CYS A 65 -9.03 3.36 -0.01
C CYS A 65 -10.53 3.42 0.30
N GLU A 66 -11.05 4.63 0.60
CA GLU A 66 -12.46 4.85 0.86
C GLU A 66 -13.33 4.49 -0.35
N GLU A 67 -12.99 5.00 -1.54
CA GLU A 67 -13.72 4.75 -2.77
C GLU A 67 -13.75 3.25 -3.17
N ASN A 68 -12.68 2.52 -2.87
CA ASN A 68 -12.55 1.11 -3.22
C ASN A 68 -12.91 0.15 -2.06
N ASN A 69 -13.46 0.66 -0.95
CA ASN A 69 -13.79 -0.12 0.26
C ASN A 69 -12.61 -0.96 0.79
N ILE A 70 -11.39 -0.45 0.65
CA ILE A 70 -10.17 -1.11 1.08
C ILE A 70 -9.95 -0.79 2.56
N LYS A 71 -10.21 -1.77 3.43
CA LYS A 71 -10.07 -1.61 4.89
C LYS A 71 -8.62 -1.66 5.38
N ASP A 72 -7.73 -2.21 4.57
CA ASP A 72 -6.35 -2.50 4.95
C ASP A 72 -5.41 -1.50 4.29
N ASN A 73 -4.64 -0.76 5.09
CA ASN A 73 -3.65 0.14 4.54
C ASN A 73 -2.58 -0.67 3.79
N PHE A 74 -2.54 -0.55 2.46
CA PHE A 74 -1.61 -1.26 1.58
C PHE A 74 -0.35 -0.45 1.23
N MET A 75 -0.18 0.74 1.82
CA MET A 75 1.04 1.54 1.72
C MET A 75 2.16 1.11 2.69
N ILE A 76 1.88 0.19 3.61
CA ILE A 76 2.79 -0.29 4.66
C ILE A 76 3.28 -1.71 4.35
#